data_AF-E9GEL9-F1
#
_entry.id   AF-E9GEL9-F1
#
_cell.length_a   1.000
_cell.length_b   1.000
_cell.length_c   1.000
_cell.angle_alpha   90.00
_cell.angle_beta   90.00
_cell.angle_gamma   90.00
#
_symmetry.space_group_name_H-M   'P 1'
#
loop_
_entity.id
_entity.type
_entity.pdbx_description
1 polymer ?
#
loop_
_entity_poly.entity_id
_entity_poly.type
_entity_poly.pdbx_seq_one_letter_code
_entity_poly.pdbx_strand_id
1 'polypeptide(L)'
;MTTRISIYDFIISNSEIQCFCTHISPPLDESQAINYKQIHQILARMNRLCVQPVLSTTPRDQEQRLLRNMGVHTVVLDLLQIPYDRKEDVRMNELMRLAHEFLQNFCRGNQPNQALFHKHLELFLTPGLLEAQTVCAIFQDNAQLCSELSDKVVQHFVHCIETHGRHVEYLHFLQTIVKAEGQFIRKCQDMVMQELVNVGEDVLVFYNDKASFNAFVDMMRAERHRLDATDSSGALKYHIELVRLLALCTMGKNVYTEIKCHSLLTL
;
A
#
# COMPACT_ATOMS: atom_id res chain seq x y z
N MET A 1 32.73 16.43 29.62
CA MET A 1 33.20 16.52 28.22
C MET A 1 32.56 15.38 27.47
N THR A 2 31.40 15.65 26.88
CA THR A 2 30.53 14.63 26.25
C THR A 2 30.67 14.79 24.75
N THR A 3 31.37 13.86 24.12
CA THR A 3 31.62 13.86 22.67
C THR A 3 30.31 13.56 21.95
N ARG A 4 29.72 14.57 21.30
CA ARG A 4 28.63 14.41 20.35
C ARG A 4 29.18 13.64 19.15
N ILE A 5 28.85 12.36 19.05
CA ILE A 5 29.03 11.60 17.81
C ILE A 5 28.04 12.18 16.81
N SER A 6 28.58 12.84 15.79
CA SER A 6 27.80 13.42 14.70
C SER A 6 27.21 12.28 13.88
N ILE A 7 25.96 12.43 13.43
CA ILE A 7 25.25 11.50 12.54
C ILE A 7 26.09 11.12 11.30
N TYR A 8 27.01 11.99 10.90
CA TYR A 8 27.99 11.76 9.84
C TYR A 8 28.88 10.53 10.07
N ASP A 9 29.29 10.21 11.30
CA ASP A 9 30.23 9.12 11.58
C ASP A 9 29.56 7.74 11.56
N PHE A 10 28.25 7.65 11.85
CA PHE A 10 27.48 6.41 11.73
C PHE A 10 27.10 6.12 10.26
N ILE A 11 27.07 7.14 9.41
CA ILE A 11 26.63 7.06 8.02
C ILE A 11 27.69 6.43 7.09
N ILE A 12 28.96 6.41 7.45
CA ILE A 12 30.03 5.99 6.52
C ILE A 12 30.35 4.48 6.60
N SER A 13 29.95 3.77 7.65
CA SER A 13 30.52 2.43 7.92
C SER A 13 29.93 1.22 7.17
N ASN A 14 29.00 1.39 6.22
CA ASN A 14 28.33 0.24 5.57
C ASN A 14 27.86 0.55 4.13
N SER A 15 28.82 0.72 3.21
CA SER A 15 28.54 0.96 1.79
C SER A 15 29.20 -0.10 0.89
N GLU A 16 28.54 -1.25 0.75
CA GLU A 16 28.76 -2.15 -0.37
C GLU A 16 27.40 -2.63 -0.87
N ILE A 17 26.81 -1.94 -1.85
CA ILE A 17 25.82 -2.54 -2.77
C ILE A 17 26.06 -1.97 -4.18
N GLN A 18 26.22 -2.90 -5.10
CA GLN A 18 26.63 -2.81 -6.49
C GLN A 18 25.61 -2.08 -7.38
N CYS A 19 26.15 -1.35 -8.34
CA CYS A 19 25.43 -0.59 -9.36
C CYS A 19 25.02 -1.53 -10.52
N PHE A 20 23.73 -1.64 -10.82
CA PHE A 20 23.23 -2.20 -12.08
C PHE A 20 22.09 -1.32 -12.58
N CYS A 21 22.32 -0.58 -13.68
CA CYS A 21 21.37 -0.13 -14.70
C CYS A 21 21.98 1.06 -15.47
N THR A 22 22.86 0.77 -16.43
CA THR A 22 23.24 1.73 -17.48
C THR A 22 22.23 1.59 -18.62
N HIS A 23 21.44 2.64 -18.91
CA HIS A 23 20.88 3.00 -20.24
C HIS A 23 19.47 3.63 -20.31
N ILE A 24 18.77 3.96 -19.21
CA ILE A 24 17.38 4.49 -19.34
C ILE A 24 17.14 5.86 -18.68
N SER A 25 18.06 6.40 -17.86
CA SER A 25 17.80 7.66 -17.17
C SER A 25 18.48 8.86 -17.85
N PRO A 26 17.90 10.08 -17.77
CA PRO A 26 18.50 11.28 -18.33
C PRO A 26 19.94 11.48 -17.80
N PRO A 27 20.86 11.99 -18.63
CA PRO A 27 22.23 12.23 -18.20
C PRO A 27 22.23 13.23 -17.05
N LEU A 28 22.88 12.86 -15.95
CA LEU A 28 23.08 13.73 -14.80
C LEU A 28 24.50 14.27 -14.83
N ASP A 29 24.69 15.48 -14.30
CA ASP A 29 26.01 15.89 -13.88
C ASP A 29 26.48 15.08 -12.66
N GLU A 30 27.78 15.15 -12.37
CA GLU A 30 28.40 14.38 -11.29
C GLU A 30 27.83 14.75 -9.91
N SER A 31 27.46 16.02 -9.70
CA SER A 31 26.88 16.49 -8.43
C SER A 31 25.48 15.94 -8.21
N GLN A 32 24.64 15.97 -9.24
CA GLN A 32 23.31 15.40 -9.22
C GLN A 32 23.35 13.90 -8.95
N ALA A 33 24.24 13.16 -9.61
CA ALA A 33 24.41 11.72 -9.39
C ALA A 33 24.79 11.39 -7.93
N ILE A 34 25.67 12.19 -7.33
CA ILE A 34 26.03 12.06 -5.91
C ILE A 34 24.82 12.32 -5.01
N ASN A 35 24.04 13.37 -5.29
CA ASN A 35 22.85 13.72 -4.51
C ASN A 35 21.80 12.60 -4.54
N TYR A 36 21.50 12.03 -5.72
CA TYR A 36 20.58 10.90 -5.84
C TYR A 36 21.01 9.71 -4.98
N LYS A 37 22.31 9.35 -5.05
CA LYS A 37 22.87 8.25 -4.26
C LYS A 37 22.76 8.52 -2.76
N GLN A 38 22.99 9.76 -2.33
CA GLN A 38 22.85 10.16 -0.93
C GLN A 38 21.39 10.06 -0.45
N ILE A 39 20.44 10.62 -1.20
CA ILE A 39 19.01 10.58 -0.84
C ILE A 39 18.53 9.13 -0.75
N HIS A 40 18.90 8.31 -1.73
CA HIS A 40 18.57 6.88 -1.73
C HIS A 40 19.10 6.17 -0.47
N GLN A 41 20.35 6.39 -0.11
CA GLN A 41 20.95 5.78 1.09
C GLN A 41 20.28 6.26 2.38
N ILE A 42 19.88 7.53 2.44
CA ILE A 42 19.16 8.10 3.59
C ILE A 42 17.79 7.42 3.72
N LEU A 43 16.98 7.37 2.66
CA LEU A 43 15.66 6.71 2.66
C LEU A 43 15.76 5.24 3.05
N ALA A 44 16.69 4.49 2.43
CA ALA A 44 16.88 3.07 2.73
C ALA A 44 17.25 2.83 4.20
N ARG A 45 18.03 3.72 4.81
CA ARG A 45 18.37 3.63 6.24
C ARG A 45 17.19 3.99 7.13
N MET A 46 16.41 5.00 6.78
CA MET A 46 15.20 5.38 7.52
C MET A 46 14.16 4.26 7.50
N ASN A 47 14.02 3.52 6.40
CA ASN A 47 13.17 2.32 6.34
C ASN A 47 13.60 1.28 7.38
N ARG A 48 14.90 0.97 7.44
CA ARG A 48 15.46 0.01 8.41
C ARG A 48 15.38 0.49 9.86
N LEU A 49 15.23 1.79 10.11
CA LEU A 49 15.02 2.31 11.46
C LEU A 49 13.58 2.09 11.94
N CYS A 50 12.61 2.03 11.03
CA CYS A 50 11.19 1.89 11.39
C CYS A 50 10.79 0.43 11.67
N VAL A 51 11.53 -0.56 11.15
CA VAL A 51 11.20 -1.99 11.29
C VAL A 51 12.43 -2.85 11.58
N GLN A 52 12.26 -3.97 12.27
CA GLN A 52 13.33 -4.94 12.47
C GLN A 52 13.53 -5.83 11.23
N PRO A 53 14.77 -6.01 10.73
CA PRO A 53 14.99 -6.67 9.43
C PRO A 53 14.94 -8.21 9.42
N VAL A 54 14.85 -8.90 10.57
CA VAL A 54 15.39 -10.27 10.63
C VAL A 54 14.37 -11.40 10.50
N LEU A 55 13.13 -11.31 11.00
CA LEU A 55 12.19 -12.46 10.92
C LEU A 55 10.69 -12.10 10.87
N SER A 56 10.34 -10.88 11.25
CA SER A 56 9.02 -10.29 11.04
C SER A 56 9.23 -8.78 10.99
N THR A 57 8.45 -8.08 10.17
CA THR A 57 8.47 -6.62 10.07
C THR A 57 7.83 -6.00 11.32
N THR A 58 8.46 -6.25 12.48
CA THR A 58 8.05 -5.69 13.76
C THR A 58 8.37 -4.20 13.79
N PRO A 59 7.40 -3.36 14.18
CA PRO A 59 7.60 -1.93 14.25
C PRO A 59 8.58 -1.58 15.37
N ARG A 60 9.28 -0.46 15.18
CA ARG A 60 10.24 0.12 16.13
C ARG A 60 9.71 1.45 16.65
N ASP A 61 8.81 1.38 17.64
CA ASP A 61 8.03 2.52 18.11
C ASP A 61 8.88 3.70 18.63
N GLN A 62 10.04 3.41 19.24
CA GLN A 62 10.93 4.44 19.77
C GLN A 62 11.60 5.22 18.63
N GLU A 63 12.12 4.52 17.64
CA GLU A 63 12.75 5.09 16.45
C GLU A 63 11.73 5.85 15.59
N GLN A 64 10.55 5.29 15.37
CA GLN A 64 9.44 5.98 14.70
C GLN A 64 9.07 7.28 15.43
N ARG A 65 9.01 7.27 16.77
CA ARG A 65 8.74 8.48 17.57
C ARG A 65 9.85 9.52 17.44
N LEU A 66 11.11 9.11 17.45
CA LEU A 66 12.25 10.01 17.26
C LEU A 66 12.21 10.66 15.87
N LEU A 67 11.98 9.87 14.82
CA LEU A 67 11.85 10.36 13.45
C LEU A 67 10.67 11.32 13.29
N ARG A 68 9.55 11.07 13.98
CA ARG A 68 8.42 12.03 14.07
C ARG A 68 8.88 13.35 14.68
N ASN A 69 9.51 13.29 15.85
CA ASN A 69 9.94 14.48 16.59
C ASN A 69 11.00 15.29 15.83
N MET A 70 11.78 14.64 14.97
CA MET A 70 12.75 15.29 14.08
C MET A 70 12.13 15.89 12.82
N GLY A 71 10.84 15.70 12.56
CA GLY A 71 10.17 16.28 11.39
C GLY A 71 10.54 15.60 10.06
N VAL A 72 11.15 14.41 10.07
CA VAL A 72 11.57 13.74 8.83
C VAL A 72 10.40 13.47 7.89
N HIS A 73 9.25 13.12 8.46
CA HIS A 73 8.03 12.84 7.72
C HIS A 73 7.54 14.02 6.84
N THR A 74 7.74 15.27 7.26
CA THR A 74 7.36 16.43 6.43
C THR A 74 8.26 16.55 5.21
N VAL A 75 9.57 16.35 5.38
CA VAL A 75 10.53 16.37 4.27
C VAL A 75 10.23 15.27 3.24
N VAL A 76 9.79 14.09 3.70
CA VAL A 76 9.40 13.01 2.78
C VAL A 76 8.10 13.35 2.04
N LEU A 77 7.13 14.00 2.69
CA LEU A 77 5.93 14.50 2.01
C LEU A 77 6.27 15.58 0.96
N ASP A 78 7.24 16.45 1.25
CA ASP A 78 7.71 17.45 0.29
C ASP A 78 8.41 16.79 -0.90
N LEU A 79 9.22 15.74 -0.66
CA LEU A 79 9.87 14.96 -1.71
C LEU A 79 8.84 14.34 -2.67
N LEU A 80 7.76 13.74 -2.15
CA LEU A 80 6.71 13.12 -2.97
C LEU A 80 5.98 14.11 -3.89
N GLN A 81 6.02 15.39 -3.58
CA GLN A 81 5.38 16.45 -4.38
C GLN A 81 6.29 17.00 -5.47
N ILE A 82 7.56 16.60 -5.54
CA ILE A 82 8.48 17.04 -6.59
C ILE A 82 8.06 16.42 -7.93
N PRO A 83 7.73 17.23 -8.95
CA PRO A 83 7.33 16.70 -10.25
C PRO A 83 8.54 16.06 -10.95
N TYR A 84 8.30 14.93 -11.60
CA TYR A 84 9.31 14.20 -12.35
C TYR A 84 8.66 13.34 -13.45
N ASP A 85 9.46 12.87 -14.41
CA ASP A 85 8.98 11.96 -15.45
C ASP A 85 8.87 10.52 -14.92
N ARG A 86 7.64 10.07 -14.66
CA ARG A 86 7.36 8.71 -14.17
C ARG A 86 7.72 7.61 -15.16
N LYS A 87 7.81 7.90 -16.46
CA LYS A 87 8.12 6.91 -17.52
C LYS A 87 9.61 6.82 -17.78
N GLU A 88 10.32 7.94 -17.74
CA GLU A 88 11.73 8.01 -18.14
C GLU A 88 12.69 8.05 -16.93
N ASP A 89 12.31 8.65 -15.80
CA ASP A 89 13.22 8.81 -14.65
C ASP A 89 13.14 7.62 -13.67
N VAL A 90 13.78 6.52 -14.07
CA VAL A 90 13.90 5.29 -13.27
C VAL A 90 14.50 5.55 -11.87
N ARG A 91 15.44 6.50 -11.74
CA ARG A 91 16.07 6.80 -10.44
C ARG A 91 15.10 7.49 -9.52
N MET A 92 14.34 8.45 -10.03
CA MET A 92 13.31 9.11 -9.24
C MET A 92 12.20 8.14 -8.86
N ASN A 93 11.79 7.24 -9.76
CA ASN A 93 10.85 6.16 -9.42
C ASN A 93 11.33 5.32 -8.23
N GLU A 94 12.63 4.98 -8.17
CA GLU A 94 13.19 4.25 -7.03
C GLU A 94 13.20 5.08 -5.74
N LEU A 95 13.48 6.39 -5.81
CA LEU A 95 13.37 7.28 -4.65
C LEU A 95 11.92 7.37 -4.14
N MET A 96 10.94 7.49 -5.04
CA MET A 96 9.53 7.52 -4.69
C MET A 96 9.08 6.20 -4.07
N ARG A 97 9.53 5.05 -4.60
CA ARG A 97 9.29 3.74 -4.01
C ARG A 97 9.79 3.67 -2.57
N LEU A 98 11.04 4.10 -2.33
CA LEU A 98 11.63 4.13 -0.99
C LEU A 98 10.92 5.12 -0.05
N ALA A 99 10.45 6.26 -0.57
CA ALA A 99 9.67 7.24 0.19
C ALA A 99 8.30 6.65 0.62
N HIS A 100 7.57 6.00 -0.28
CA HIS A 100 6.34 5.29 0.07
C HIS A 100 6.58 4.17 1.09
N GLU A 101 7.63 3.37 0.90
CA GLU A 101 8.04 2.32 1.84
C GLU A 101 8.36 2.91 3.24
N PHE A 102 8.98 4.09 3.29
CA PHE A 102 9.20 4.82 4.54
C PHE A 102 7.89 5.17 5.21
N LEU A 103 6.96 5.80 4.50
CA LEU A 103 5.67 6.19 5.08
C LEU A 103 4.90 4.97 5.62
N GLN A 104 4.91 3.86 4.87
CA GLN A 104 4.26 2.61 5.26
C GLN A 104 4.86 2.04 6.55
N ASN A 105 6.19 1.95 6.63
CA ASN A 105 6.90 1.44 7.80
C ASN A 105 6.81 2.40 9.00
N PHE A 106 6.75 3.70 8.75
CA PHE A 106 6.64 4.73 9.77
C PHE A 106 5.26 4.75 10.44
N CYS A 107 4.20 4.37 9.71
CA CYS A 107 2.85 4.19 10.24
C CYS A 107 2.64 2.88 10.99
N ARG A 108 3.41 1.84 10.67
CA ARG A 108 3.15 0.49 11.13
C ARG A 108 3.09 0.41 12.66
N GLY A 109 1.94 0.01 13.19
CA GLY A 109 1.70 -0.10 14.64
C GLY A 109 1.68 1.23 15.40
N ASN A 110 1.64 2.38 14.71
CA ASN A 110 1.84 3.69 15.31
C ASN A 110 0.71 4.66 14.96
N GLN A 111 -0.38 4.61 15.73
CA GLN A 111 -1.56 5.44 15.53
C GLN A 111 -1.28 6.96 15.49
N PRO A 112 -0.39 7.52 16.35
CA PRO A 112 -0.02 8.93 16.22
C PRO A 112 0.61 9.30 14.88
N ASN A 113 1.41 8.40 14.28
CA ASN A 113 2.02 8.63 12.97
C ASN A 113 0.99 8.49 11.86
N GLN A 114 0.08 7.52 11.96
CA GLN A 114 -1.06 7.37 11.04
C GLN A 114 -1.92 8.65 11.00
N ALA A 115 -2.24 9.22 12.17
CA ALA A 115 -3.02 10.45 12.27
C ALA A 115 -2.33 11.67 11.63
N LEU A 116 -0.99 11.69 11.53
CA LEU A 116 -0.28 12.74 10.80
C LEU A 116 -0.57 12.67 9.30
N PHE A 117 -0.44 11.50 8.70
CA PHE A 117 -0.65 11.35 7.26
C PHE A 117 -2.12 11.35 6.86
N HIS A 118 -3.03 10.96 7.76
CA HIS A 118 -4.46 11.12 7.53
C HIS A 118 -4.84 12.59 7.24
N LYS A 119 -4.17 13.57 7.85
CA LYS A 119 -4.37 15.00 7.56
C LYS A 119 -3.93 15.41 6.15
N HIS A 120 -3.09 14.60 5.52
CA HIS A 120 -2.58 14.80 4.17
C HIS A 120 -3.10 13.73 3.20
N LEU A 121 -4.22 13.07 3.52
CA LEU A 121 -4.73 11.93 2.77
C LEU A 121 -4.95 12.24 1.28
N GLU A 122 -5.36 13.47 0.96
CA GLU A 122 -5.58 13.92 -0.42
C GLU A 122 -4.34 13.76 -1.33
N LEU A 123 -3.12 13.84 -0.78
CA LEU A 123 -1.88 13.61 -1.54
C LEU A 123 -1.82 12.20 -2.14
N PHE A 124 -2.46 11.23 -1.49
CA PHE A 124 -2.44 9.82 -1.87
C PHE A 124 -3.71 9.38 -2.61
N LEU A 125 -4.67 10.28 -2.85
CA LEU A 125 -5.88 9.98 -3.62
C LEU A 125 -5.65 10.22 -5.13
N THR A 126 -4.55 9.66 -5.62
CA THR A 126 -4.22 9.61 -7.05
C THR A 126 -4.06 8.16 -7.49
N PRO A 127 -4.39 7.80 -8.74
CA PRO A 127 -4.22 6.44 -9.21
C PRO A 127 -2.76 5.97 -9.09
N GLY A 128 -2.54 4.88 -8.37
CA GLY A 128 -1.22 4.29 -8.18
C GLY A 128 -1.19 3.25 -7.07
N LEU A 129 -0.34 2.23 -7.26
CA LEU A 129 -0.27 1.08 -6.35
C LEU A 129 0.50 1.41 -5.06
N LEU A 130 1.51 2.29 -5.14
CA LEU A 130 2.28 2.74 -3.98
C LEU A 130 1.40 3.61 -3.07
N GLU A 131 0.59 4.47 -3.68
CA GLU A 131 -0.41 5.30 -3.03
C GLU A 131 -1.42 4.44 -2.29
N ALA A 132 -2.00 3.42 -2.96
CA ALA A 132 -2.91 2.47 -2.32
C ALA A 132 -2.28 1.77 -1.10
N GLN A 133 -1.05 1.27 -1.22
CA GLN A 133 -0.32 0.63 -0.12
C GLN A 133 -0.03 1.61 1.03
N THR A 134 0.29 2.86 0.73
CA THR A 134 0.49 3.90 1.74
C THR A 134 -0.81 4.22 2.45
N VAL A 135 -1.93 4.36 1.73
CA VAL A 135 -3.24 4.58 2.35
C VAL A 135 -3.63 3.38 3.22
N CYS A 136 -3.40 2.13 2.78
CA CYS A 136 -3.57 0.95 3.65
C CYS A 136 -2.81 1.13 4.96
N ALA A 137 -1.53 1.51 4.93
CA ALA A 137 -0.72 1.67 6.13
C ALA A 137 -1.23 2.78 7.07
N ILE A 138 -1.84 3.85 6.52
CA ILE A 138 -2.46 4.92 7.31
C ILE A 138 -3.65 4.38 8.12
N PHE A 139 -4.47 3.51 7.54
CA PHE A 139 -5.69 3.00 8.19
C PHE A 139 -5.50 1.64 8.90
N GLN A 140 -4.37 0.97 8.66
CA GLN A 140 -4.10 -0.38 9.18
C GLN A 140 -4.23 -0.45 10.70
N ASP A 141 -5.12 -1.32 11.17
CA ASP A 141 -5.38 -1.56 12.59
C ASP A 141 -5.65 -0.27 13.40
N ASN A 142 -6.40 0.67 12.80
CA ASN A 142 -6.82 1.91 13.45
C ASN A 142 -8.33 2.11 13.31
N ALA A 143 -9.09 1.60 14.27
CA ALA A 143 -10.55 1.64 14.22
C ALA A 143 -11.11 3.07 14.25
N GLN A 144 -10.42 4.01 14.91
CA GLN A 144 -10.84 5.41 14.96
C GLN A 144 -10.80 6.05 13.56
N LEU A 145 -9.65 5.99 12.88
CA LEU A 145 -9.52 6.58 11.54
C LEU A 145 -10.47 5.93 10.55
N CYS A 146 -10.59 4.60 10.58
CA CYS A 146 -11.52 3.90 9.69
C CYS A 146 -12.99 4.29 9.95
N SER A 147 -13.38 4.56 11.20
CA SER A 147 -14.75 4.99 11.53
C SER A 147 -15.06 6.41 11.03
N GLU A 148 -14.05 7.28 10.95
CA GLU A 148 -14.14 8.65 10.44
C GLU A 148 -13.99 8.75 8.91
N LEU A 149 -13.74 7.62 8.23
CA LEU A 149 -13.53 7.57 6.79
C LEU A 149 -14.72 8.16 6.02
N SER A 150 -14.39 8.96 5.01
CA SER A 150 -15.32 9.56 4.06
C SER A 150 -15.57 8.64 2.87
N ASP A 151 -16.82 8.62 2.41
CA ASP A 151 -17.30 7.85 1.25
C ASP A 151 -16.47 8.13 -0.01
N LYS A 152 -15.98 9.37 -0.17
CA LYS A 152 -15.13 9.78 -1.31
C LYS A 152 -13.87 8.93 -1.45
N VAL A 153 -13.29 8.48 -0.34
CA VAL A 153 -12.07 7.66 -0.36
C VAL A 153 -12.40 6.27 -0.91
N VAL A 154 -13.52 5.68 -0.48
CA VAL A 154 -13.98 4.38 -0.99
C VAL A 154 -14.28 4.48 -2.49
N GLN A 155 -15.02 5.50 -2.90
CA GLN A 155 -15.35 5.77 -4.30
C GLN A 155 -14.10 5.91 -5.16
N HIS A 156 -13.08 6.62 -4.69
CA HIS A 156 -11.81 6.75 -5.40
C HIS A 156 -11.17 5.38 -5.67
N PHE A 157 -11.04 4.52 -4.66
CA PHE A 157 -10.38 3.23 -4.85
C PHE A 157 -11.20 2.23 -5.66
N VAL A 158 -12.54 2.27 -5.55
CA VAL A 158 -13.41 1.46 -6.42
C VAL A 158 -13.30 1.94 -7.88
N HIS A 159 -13.29 3.25 -8.12
CA HIS A 159 -13.08 3.80 -9.45
C HIS A 159 -11.68 3.50 -10.01
N CYS A 160 -10.64 3.47 -9.16
CA CYS A 160 -9.30 3.04 -9.57
C CYS A 160 -9.28 1.59 -10.07
N ILE A 161 -10.06 0.69 -9.46
CA ILE A 161 -10.19 -0.69 -9.96
C ILE A 161 -10.84 -0.72 -11.35
N GLU A 162 -11.93 0.03 -11.51
CA GLU A 162 -12.68 0.14 -12.77
C GLU A 162 -11.81 0.68 -13.92
N THR A 163 -11.05 1.75 -13.67
CA THR A 163 -10.35 2.51 -14.73
C THR A 163 -8.89 2.15 -14.92
N HIS A 164 -8.20 1.71 -13.86
CA HIS A 164 -6.76 1.43 -13.89
C HIS A 164 -6.45 -0.07 -13.75
N GLY A 165 -7.49 -0.89 -13.59
CA GLY A 165 -7.38 -2.35 -13.60
C GLY A 165 -7.50 -3.00 -12.22
N ARG A 166 -7.74 -4.30 -12.27
CA ARG A 166 -8.03 -5.17 -11.11
C ARG A 166 -6.77 -5.52 -10.33
N HIS A 167 -6.23 -4.53 -9.63
CA HIS A 167 -5.07 -4.68 -8.75
C HIS A 167 -5.47 -5.05 -7.32
N VAL A 168 -4.70 -5.93 -6.69
CA VAL A 168 -4.99 -6.46 -5.35
C VAL A 168 -4.77 -5.42 -4.25
N GLU A 169 -3.89 -4.45 -4.50
CA GLU A 169 -3.57 -3.35 -3.59
C GLU A 169 -4.80 -2.50 -3.28
N TYR A 170 -5.65 -2.25 -4.28
CA TYR A 170 -6.91 -1.54 -4.08
C TYR A 170 -7.89 -2.36 -3.25
N LEU A 171 -7.99 -3.67 -3.47
CA LEU A 171 -8.82 -4.55 -2.64
C LEU A 171 -8.30 -4.61 -1.20
N HIS A 172 -6.98 -4.67 -0.99
CA HIS A 172 -6.41 -4.66 0.36
C HIS A 172 -6.79 -3.39 1.11
N PHE A 173 -6.82 -2.22 0.46
CA PHE A 173 -7.32 -1.00 1.11
C PHE A 173 -8.76 -1.17 1.58
N LEU A 174 -9.64 -1.65 0.69
CA LEU A 174 -11.05 -1.89 1.03
C LEU A 174 -11.18 -2.91 2.18
N GLN A 175 -10.33 -3.93 2.24
CA GLN A 175 -10.30 -4.90 3.35
C GLN A 175 -9.81 -4.25 4.66
N THR A 176 -8.79 -3.40 4.60
CA THR A 176 -8.23 -2.71 5.77
C THR A 176 -9.26 -1.82 6.47
N ILE A 177 -10.12 -1.14 5.72
CA ILE A 177 -11.10 -0.19 6.30
C ILE A 177 -12.35 -0.88 6.86
N VAL A 178 -12.70 -2.09 6.40
CA VAL A 178 -13.88 -2.82 6.90
C VAL A 178 -13.61 -3.55 8.21
N LYS A 179 -12.34 -3.84 8.52
CA LYS A 179 -11.94 -4.51 9.76
C LYS A 179 -10.63 -3.93 10.30
N ALA A 180 -10.68 -3.38 11.51
CA ALA A 180 -9.52 -2.85 12.21
C ALA A 180 -9.52 -3.28 13.68
N GLU A 181 -8.35 -3.56 14.26
CA GLU A 181 -8.20 -3.94 15.68
C GLU A 181 -9.09 -5.14 16.09
N GLY A 182 -9.32 -6.06 15.15
CA GLY A 182 -10.19 -7.22 15.34
C GLY A 182 -11.70 -6.93 15.29
N GLN A 183 -12.10 -5.67 15.12
CA GLN A 183 -13.50 -5.24 15.05
C GLN A 183 -13.94 -4.99 13.60
N PHE A 184 -15.21 -5.30 13.32
CA PHE A 184 -15.83 -4.99 12.03
C PHE A 184 -16.46 -3.60 12.08
N ILE A 185 -16.15 -2.76 11.09
CA ILE A 185 -16.61 -1.37 11.03
C ILE A 185 -17.81 -1.31 10.08
N ARG A 186 -19.01 -1.39 10.67
CA ARG A 186 -20.27 -1.54 9.92
C ARG A 186 -20.48 -0.46 8.85
N LYS A 187 -20.18 0.80 9.18
CA LYS A 187 -20.27 1.92 8.21
C LYS A 187 -19.42 1.64 6.97
N CYS A 188 -18.17 1.20 7.14
CA CYS A 188 -17.28 0.86 6.04
C CYS A 188 -17.77 -0.36 5.26
N GLN A 189 -18.26 -1.40 5.94
CA GLN A 189 -18.83 -2.58 5.26
C GLN A 189 -20.00 -2.18 4.34
N ASP A 190 -20.91 -1.33 4.83
CA ASP A 190 -22.07 -0.88 4.08
C ASP A 190 -21.66 0.00 2.87
N MET A 191 -20.72 0.93 3.07
CA MET A 191 -20.17 1.78 2.00
C MET A 191 -19.47 0.96 0.91
N VAL A 192 -18.56 0.06 1.30
CA VAL A 192 -17.82 -0.79 0.36
C VAL A 192 -18.79 -1.68 -0.41
N MET A 193 -19.71 -2.37 0.27
CA MET A 193 -20.69 -3.23 -0.40
C MET A 193 -21.59 -2.43 -1.36
N GLN A 194 -22.00 -1.22 -0.99
CA GLN A 194 -22.79 -0.37 -1.88
C GLN A 194 -22.01 0.00 -3.16
N GLU A 195 -20.76 0.47 -3.03
CA GLU A 195 -19.96 0.89 -4.18
C GLU A 195 -19.57 -0.29 -5.09
N LEU A 196 -19.27 -1.46 -4.51
CA LEU A 196 -19.00 -2.67 -5.29
C LEU A 196 -20.22 -3.10 -6.13
N VAL A 197 -21.42 -3.06 -5.55
CA VAL A 197 -22.67 -3.37 -6.27
C VAL A 197 -22.96 -2.32 -7.36
N ASN A 198 -22.68 -1.05 -7.09
CA ASN A 198 -22.92 0.03 -8.05
C ASN A 198 -22.08 -0.15 -9.34
N VAL A 199 -20.81 -0.52 -9.19
CA VAL A 199 -19.89 -0.69 -10.32
C VAL A 199 -20.06 -2.07 -10.99
N GLY A 200 -20.46 -3.10 -10.25
CA GLY A 200 -20.82 -4.38 -10.83
C GLY A 200 -19.61 -5.12 -11.44
N GLU A 201 -19.76 -5.62 -12.67
CA GLU A 201 -18.82 -6.57 -13.30
C GLU A 201 -17.40 -6.00 -13.52
N ASP A 202 -17.22 -4.68 -13.56
CA ASP A 202 -15.89 -4.08 -13.70
C ASP A 202 -14.99 -4.40 -12.50
N VAL A 203 -15.60 -4.58 -11.32
CA VAL A 203 -14.91 -4.96 -10.07
C VAL A 203 -15.23 -6.41 -9.68
N LEU A 204 -16.50 -6.80 -9.77
CA LEU A 204 -17.02 -8.09 -9.33
C LEU A 204 -16.82 -9.16 -10.41
N VAL A 205 -15.81 -10.01 -10.24
CA VAL A 205 -15.52 -11.11 -11.17
C VAL A 205 -15.93 -12.44 -10.58
N PHE A 206 -17.00 -13.02 -11.12
CA PHE A 206 -17.49 -14.34 -10.77
C PHE A 206 -17.42 -15.30 -11.97
N TYR A 207 -17.09 -16.57 -11.70
CA TYR A 207 -16.92 -17.62 -12.71
C TYR A 207 -18.11 -18.59 -12.68
N ASN A 208 -19.30 -18.07 -13.02
CA ASN A 208 -20.58 -18.75 -12.77
C ASN A 208 -21.03 -19.68 -13.92
N ASP A 209 -20.59 -19.42 -15.15
CA ASP A 209 -20.93 -20.27 -16.30
C ASP A 209 -19.90 -21.37 -16.53
N LYS A 210 -20.27 -22.40 -17.29
CA LYS A 210 -19.41 -23.56 -17.54
C LYS A 210 -18.06 -23.20 -18.17
N ALA A 211 -18.01 -22.20 -19.06
CA ALA A 211 -16.78 -21.83 -19.73
C ALA A 211 -15.86 -21.04 -18.78
N SER A 212 -16.41 -20.03 -18.08
CA SER A 212 -15.64 -19.24 -17.10
C SER A 212 -15.16 -20.10 -15.93
N PHE A 213 -15.97 -21.04 -15.45
CA PHE A 213 -15.56 -21.99 -14.40
C PHE A 213 -14.41 -22.89 -14.86
N ASN A 214 -14.45 -23.43 -16.09
CA ASN A 214 -13.33 -24.22 -16.61
C ASN A 214 -12.06 -23.38 -16.73
N ALA A 215 -12.17 -22.14 -17.21
CA ALA A 215 -11.04 -21.22 -17.26
C ALA A 215 -10.47 -20.93 -15.85
N PHE A 216 -11.34 -20.79 -14.84
CA PHE A 216 -10.93 -20.62 -13.44
C PHE A 216 -10.16 -21.84 -12.92
N VAL A 217 -10.64 -23.05 -13.18
CA VAL A 217 -9.94 -24.30 -12.82
C VAL A 217 -8.56 -24.37 -13.49
N ASP A 218 -8.46 -23.99 -14.76
CA ASP A 218 -7.18 -24.00 -15.47
C ASP A 218 -6.21 -22.94 -14.92
N MET A 219 -6.70 -21.76 -14.53
CA MET A 219 -5.89 -20.76 -13.81
C MET A 219 -5.35 -21.31 -12.47
N MET A 220 -6.19 -22.00 -11.69
CA MET A 220 -5.75 -22.63 -10.43
C MET A 220 -4.68 -23.71 -10.65
N ARG A 221 -4.80 -24.51 -11.72
CA ARG A 221 -3.80 -25.52 -12.09
C ARG A 221 -2.48 -24.87 -12.51
N ALA A 222 -2.55 -23.84 -13.35
CA ALA A 222 -1.37 -23.12 -13.81
C ALA A 222 -0.58 -22.52 -12.63
N GLU A 223 -1.26 -21.88 -11.69
CA GLU A 223 -0.62 -21.30 -10.49
C GLU A 223 0.02 -22.37 -9.58
N ARG A 224 -0.60 -23.55 -9.45
CA ARG A 224 -0.01 -24.66 -8.69
C ARG A 224 1.33 -25.15 -9.27
N HIS A 225 1.54 -24.98 -10.57
CA HIS A 225 2.76 -25.40 -11.27
C HIS A 225 3.80 -24.28 -11.38
N ARG A 226 3.51 -23.05 -10.96
CA ARG A 226 4.49 -21.96 -10.92
C ARG A 226 5.45 -22.17 -9.74
N LEU A 227 6.75 -22.24 -10.06
CA LEU A 227 7.84 -22.33 -9.08
C LEU A 227 8.23 -20.96 -8.52
N ASP A 228 7.94 -19.88 -9.26
CA ASP A 228 8.25 -18.50 -8.88
C ASP A 228 7.01 -17.81 -8.28
N ALA A 229 6.92 -17.80 -6.94
CA ALA A 229 5.85 -17.14 -6.18
C ALA A 229 5.91 -15.59 -6.21
N THR A 230 6.87 -15.02 -6.93
CA THR A 230 7.18 -13.58 -6.93
C THR A 230 6.25 -12.74 -7.79
N ASP A 231 5.64 -13.30 -8.83
CA ASP A 231 4.62 -12.63 -9.66
C ASP A 231 3.22 -13.09 -9.24
N SER A 232 2.85 -12.73 -8.02
CA SER A 232 1.58 -13.13 -7.41
C SER A 232 0.41 -12.20 -7.81
N SER A 233 0.56 -11.21 -8.69
CA SER A 233 -0.48 -10.23 -9.06
C SER A 233 -1.45 -10.68 -10.16
N GLY A 234 -1.85 -11.96 -10.18
CA GLY A 234 -2.73 -12.53 -11.21
C GLY A 234 -4.23 -12.42 -10.92
N ALA A 235 -5.06 -12.66 -11.96
CA ALA A 235 -6.52 -12.69 -11.87
C ALA A 235 -7.05 -13.66 -10.79
N LEU A 236 -6.34 -14.77 -10.54
CA LEU A 236 -6.67 -15.70 -9.45
C LEU A 236 -6.49 -15.05 -8.07
N LYS A 237 -5.38 -14.35 -7.82
CA LYS A 237 -5.17 -13.66 -6.54
C LYS A 237 -6.19 -12.55 -6.35
N TYR A 238 -6.50 -11.80 -7.41
CA TYR A 238 -7.56 -10.80 -7.37
C TYR A 238 -8.89 -11.42 -6.95
N HIS A 239 -9.29 -12.54 -7.57
CA HIS A 239 -10.53 -13.24 -7.19
C HIS A 239 -10.50 -13.73 -5.73
N ILE A 240 -9.38 -14.28 -5.25
CA ILE A 240 -9.23 -14.69 -3.84
C ILE A 240 -9.42 -13.51 -2.88
N GLU A 241 -8.77 -12.37 -3.17
CA GLU A 241 -8.87 -11.17 -2.34
C GLU A 241 -10.26 -10.52 -2.45
N LEU A 242 -10.94 -10.63 -3.60
CA LEU A 242 -12.31 -10.17 -3.77
C LEU A 242 -13.27 -10.99 -2.91
N VAL A 243 -13.17 -12.32 -2.96
CA VAL A 243 -14.00 -13.21 -2.12
C VAL A 243 -13.73 -12.96 -0.63
N ARG A 244 -12.46 -12.72 -0.25
CA ARG A 244 -12.11 -12.33 1.13
C ARG A 244 -12.77 -11.00 1.53
N LEU A 245 -12.75 -10.00 0.66
CA LEU A 245 -13.40 -8.71 0.92
C LEU A 245 -14.91 -8.87 1.11
N LEU A 246 -15.58 -9.63 0.24
CA LEU A 246 -17.02 -9.91 0.36
C LEU A 246 -17.35 -10.62 1.68
N ALA A 247 -16.53 -11.60 2.07
CA ALA A 247 -16.67 -12.26 3.37
C ALA A 247 -16.48 -11.28 4.54
N LEU A 248 -15.45 -10.42 4.49
CA LEU A 248 -15.24 -9.39 5.53
C LEU A 248 -16.41 -8.41 5.61
N CYS A 249 -17.08 -8.10 4.50
CA CYS A 249 -18.26 -7.23 4.49
C CYS A 249 -19.47 -7.87 5.19
N THR A 250 -19.64 -9.20 5.11
CA THR A 250 -20.80 -9.90 5.70
C THR A 250 -20.59 -10.37 7.14
N MET A 251 -19.34 -10.46 7.61
CA MET A 251 -19.05 -10.83 8.99
C MET A 251 -19.56 -9.79 10.00
N GLY A 252 -19.84 -10.24 11.23
CA GLY A 252 -20.34 -9.37 12.30
C GLY A 252 -21.87 -9.22 12.32
N LYS A 253 -22.62 -10.12 11.66
CA LYS A 253 -24.10 -10.12 11.56
C LYS A 253 -24.66 -8.90 10.82
N ASN A 254 -24.01 -8.51 9.73
CA ASN A 254 -24.47 -7.39 8.91
C ASN A 254 -25.47 -7.86 7.84
N VAL A 255 -26.73 -8.03 8.25
CA VAL A 255 -27.83 -8.55 7.41
C VAL A 255 -27.97 -7.80 6.07
N TYR A 256 -27.76 -6.48 6.06
CA TYR A 256 -27.85 -5.68 4.84
C TYR A 256 -26.84 -6.15 3.78
N THR A 257 -25.58 -6.28 4.18
CA THR A 257 -24.51 -6.77 3.30
C THR A 257 -24.66 -8.25 2.97
N GLU A 258 -25.20 -9.07 3.88
CA GLU A 258 -25.48 -10.49 3.63
C GLU A 258 -26.50 -10.66 2.50
N ILE A 259 -27.61 -9.90 2.53
CA ILE A 259 -28.65 -9.92 1.47
C ILE A 259 -28.05 -9.53 0.12
N LYS A 260 -27.25 -8.46 0.08
CA LYS A 260 -26.59 -8.00 -1.15
C LYS A 260 -25.60 -9.03 -1.68
N CYS A 261 -24.73 -9.56 -0.83
CA CYS A 261 -23.76 -10.59 -1.21
C CYS A 261 -24.45 -11.84 -1.77
N HIS A 262 -25.55 -12.27 -1.15
CA HIS A 262 -26.35 -13.39 -1.66
C HIS A 262 -26.91 -13.12 -3.06
N SER A 263 -27.38 -11.90 -3.34
CA SER A 263 -27.87 -11.53 -4.67
C SER A 263 -26.77 -11.51 -5.75
N LEU A 264 -25.52 -11.25 -5.36
CA LEU A 264 -24.37 -11.22 -6.28
C LEU A 264 -23.87 -12.63 -6.65
N LEU A 265 -23.99 -13.58 -5.72
CA LEU A 265 -23.40 -14.92 -5.85
C LEU A 265 -24.32 -15.96 -6.48
N THR A 266 -25.45 -15.56 -7.08
CA THR A 266 -26.52 -16.43 -7.66
C THR A 266 -26.11 -17.91 -7.75
N LEU A 267 -26.49 -18.66 -6.70
CA LEU A 267 -26.25 -20.10 -6.55
C LEU A 267 -26.97 -20.91 -7.63
#